data_AF-A0A7J9NLE1-F1
#
_entry.id   AF-A0A7J9NLE1-F1
#
_cell.length_a   1.000
_cell.length_b   1.000
_cell.length_c   1.000
_cell.angle_alpha   90.00
_cell.angle_beta   90.00
_cell.angle_gamma   90.00
#
_symmetry.space_group_name_H-M   'P 1'
#
loop_
_entity.id
_entity.type
_entity.pdbx_description
1 polymer ?
#
loop_
_entity_poly.entity_id
_entity_poly.type
_entity_poly.pdbx_seq_one_letter_code
_entity_poly.pdbx_strand_id
1 'polypeptide(L)'
;MIKVEECSREIIVSVYGGISKAVRSYDAVDSVLKIYHVPRGNQKEFRNLIGQKTKSEALYFLVGDSDEMCVPEIYIGQTDDVVARLKNHDSLNNFDWRLAICAVPSKILGKNCLKSLEKAAIERASKIVF
;
A
#
# COMPACT_ATOMS: atom_id res chain seq x y z
N MET A 1 3.94 6.03 17.02
CA MET A 1 4.42 7.41 17.27
C MET A 1 4.84 7.96 15.92
N ILE A 2 4.18 8.99 15.41
CA ILE A 2 4.58 9.64 14.16
C ILE A 2 5.65 10.64 14.54
N LYS A 3 6.91 10.36 14.20
CA LYS A 3 7.98 11.36 14.26
C LYS A 3 8.05 12.03 12.89
N VAL A 4 7.78 13.33 12.87
CA VAL A 4 8.06 14.19 11.73
C VAL A 4 9.42 14.83 12.04
N GLU A 5 10.48 14.40 11.36
CA GLU A 5 11.76 15.11 11.40
C GLU A 5 11.81 16.12 10.25
N GLU A 6 12.11 17.38 10.60
CA GLU A 6 12.17 18.48 9.65
C GLU A 6 13.30 18.26 8.63
N CYS A 7 13.01 18.65 7.37
CA CYS A 7 13.89 18.69 6.20
C CYS A 7 14.00 17.47 5.25
N SER A 8 13.22 16.41 5.43
CA SER A 8 12.87 15.50 4.33
C SER A 8 11.40 15.15 4.43
N ARG A 9 10.60 15.27 3.35
CA ARG A 9 9.20 14.82 3.31
C ARG A 9 9.12 13.28 3.30
N GLU A 10 9.79 12.64 4.24
CA GLU A 10 9.76 11.22 4.47
C GLU A 10 8.74 10.96 5.59
N ILE A 11 7.60 10.37 5.22
CA ILE A 11 6.61 9.93 6.20
C ILE A 11 6.96 8.48 6.55
N ILE A 12 7.67 8.29 7.66
CA ILE A 12 7.95 6.95 8.19
C ILE A 12 6.77 6.52 9.06
N VAL A 13 5.93 5.63 8.53
CA VAL A 13 4.83 5.02 9.28
C VAL A 13 5.34 3.76 9.99
N SER A 14 5.80 3.92 11.24
CA SER A 14 6.16 2.76 12.09
C SER A 14 4.91 2.16 12.71
N VAL A 15 4.51 0.97 12.24
CA VAL A 15 3.36 0.22 12.76
C VAL A 15 3.84 -0.76 13.83
N TYR A 16 3.49 -0.49 15.09
CA TYR A 16 3.61 -1.48 16.16
C TYR A 16 2.38 -2.39 16.10
N GLY A 17 2.55 -3.58 15.51
CA GLY A 17 1.46 -4.49 15.22
C GLY A 17 0.91 -5.19 16.47
N GLY A 18 -0.30 -4.80 16.90
CA GLY A 18 -1.28 -5.80 17.34
C GLY A 18 -1.97 -6.39 16.12
N ILE A 19 -2.12 -7.72 16.06
CA ILE A 19 -2.81 -8.47 15.00
C ILE A 19 -4.31 -8.12 15.07
N SER A 20 -4.72 -7.05 14.38
CA SER A 20 -6.16 -6.81 14.16
C SER A 20 -6.49 -7.05 12.69
N LYS A 21 -7.62 -7.72 12.47
CA LYS A 21 -8.11 -8.10 11.14
C LYS A 21 -8.89 -6.99 10.43
N ALA A 22 -8.91 -5.75 10.95
CA ALA A 22 -9.69 -4.65 10.40
C ALA A 22 -8.87 -3.77 9.45
N VAL A 23 -9.51 -3.10 8.49
CA VAL A 23 -8.84 -2.10 7.65
C VAL A 23 -8.49 -0.88 8.50
N ARG A 24 -7.27 -0.36 8.38
CA ARG A 24 -6.86 0.89 9.06
C ARG A 24 -6.57 1.96 8.02
N SER A 25 -6.99 3.19 8.26
CA SER A 25 -6.70 4.33 7.40
C SER A 25 -5.90 5.40 8.14
N TYR A 26 -4.95 6.02 7.44
CA TYR A 26 -4.18 7.16 7.93
C TYR A 26 -4.29 8.29 6.91
N ASP A 27 -4.70 9.46 7.39
CA ASP A 27 -4.64 10.70 6.64
C ASP A 27 -3.29 11.36 6.94
N ALA A 28 -2.40 11.42 5.94
CA ALA A 28 -1.19 12.21 6.05
C ALA A 28 -1.56 13.70 5.90
N VAL A 29 -1.32 14.49 6.95
CA VAL A 29 -1.58 15.94 6.94
C VAL A 29 -0.85 16.57 5.75
N ASP A 30 -1.57 17.36 4.95
CA ASP A 30 -1.12 18.00 3.70
C ASP A 30 -0.76 17.07 2.52
N SER A 31 -1.08 15.78 2.61
CA SER A 31 -0.91 14.85 1.50
C SER A 31 -2.20 14.70 0.69
N VAL A 32 -2.07 14.62 -0.63
CA VAL A 32 -3.17 14.15 -1.49
C VAL A 32 -3.40 12.65 -1.34
N LEU A 33 -2.51 11.90 -0.69
CA LEU A 33 -2.59 10.45 -0.52
C LEU A 33 -3.21 10.09 0.83
N LYS A 34 -4.16 9.16 0.77
CA LYS A 34 -4.69 8.43 1.93
C LYS A 34 -4.08 7.04 1.96
N ILE A 35 -3.52 6.65 3.09
CA ILE A 35 -2.88 5.34 3.25
C ILE A 35 -3.85 4.38 3.94
N TYR A 36 -4.05 3.21 3.35
CA TYR A 36 -4.88 2.14 3.89
C TYR A 36 -4.06 0.88 4.13
N HIS A 37 -4.20 0.30 5.32
CA HIS A 37 -3.71 -1.03 5.65
C HIS A 37 -4.86 -2.00 5.52
N VAL A 38 -4.76 -2.90 4.55
CA VAL A 38 -5.83 -3.81 4.15
C VAL A 38 -5.37 -5.24 4.40
N PRO A 39 -5.83 -5.88 5.49
CA PRO A 39 -5.59 -7.30 5.70
C PRO A 39 -6.13 -8.14 4.55
N ARG A 40 -5.44 -9.24 4.21
CA ARG A 40 -5.94 -10.21 3.23
C ARG A 40 -7.28 -10.78 3.70
N GLY A 41 -8.33 -10.59 2.89
CA GLY A 41 -9.72 -10.92 3.24
C GLY A 41 -10.64 -9.71 3.47
N ASN A 42 -10.10 -8.51 3.71
CA ASN A 42 -10.92 -7.31 3.99
C ASN A 42 -11.10 -6.39 2.79
N GLN A 43 -10.92 -6.89 1.54
CA GLN A 43 -11.05 -6.01 0.36
C GLN A 43 -12.46 -5.44 0.16
N LYS A 44 -13.50 -6.13 0.67
CA LYS A 44 -14.88 -5.63 0.64
C LYS A 44 -15.06 -4.40 1.53
N GLU A 45 -14.54 -4.44 2.76
CA GLU A 45 -14.56 -3.31 3.69
C GLU A 45 -13.74 -2.14 3.12
N PHE A 46 -12.55 -2.44 2.60
CA PHE A 46 -11.70 -1.45 1.95
C PHE A 46 -12.40 -0.72 0.79
N ARG A 47 -13.13 -1.46 -0.07
CA ARG A 47 -13.93 -0.86 -1.15
C ARG A 47 -15.00 0.11 -0.64
N ASN A 48 -15.63 -0.21 0.49
CA ASN A 48 -16.63 0.68 1.08
C ASN A 48 -15.99 1.97 1.61
N LEU A 49 -14.79 1.87 2.20
CA LEU A 49 -14.07 3.01 2.78
C LEU A 49 -13.53 4.00 1.73
N ILE A 50 -12.96 3.53 0.63
CA ILE A 50 -12.46 4.41 -0.46
C ILE A 50 -13.58 5.01 -1.32
N GLY A 51 -14.84 4.65 -1.02
CA GLY A 51 -16.02 5.02 -1.77
C GLY A 51 -16.28 4.07 -2.94
N GLN A 52 -17.57 3.84 -3.26
CA GLN A 52 -18.01 2.94 -4.34
C GLN A 52 -17.63 3.42 -5.76
N LYS A 53 -16.74 4.40 -5.91
CA LYS A 53 -16.23 4.79 -7.22
C LYS A 53 -15.63 3.54 -7.87
N THR A 54 -16.11 3.25 -9.07
CA THR A 54 -15.80 2.02 -9.81
C THR A 54 -14.31 1.81 -10.07
N LYS A 55 -13.50 2.88 -9.98
CA LYS A 55 -12.05 2.84 -10.12
C LYS A 55 -11.39 3.78 -9.11
N SER A 56 -10.50 3.22 -8.30
CA SER A 56 -9.61 3.96 -7.40
C SER A 56 -8.19 3.58 -7.76
N GLU A 57 -7.51 4.51 -8.42
CA GLU A 57 -6.10 4.32 -8.75
C GLU A 57 -5.26 4.35 -7.47
N ALA A 58 -4.18 3.59 -7.43
CA ALA A 58 -3.33 3.53 -6.25
C ALA A 58 -1.92 3.04 -6.59
N LEU A 59 -0.97 3.48 -5.77
CA LEU A 59 0.26 2.73 -5.52
C LEU A 59 -0.03 1.77 -4.37
N TYR A 60 0.35 0.51 -4.49
CA TYR A 60 0.13 -0.49 -3.45
C TYR A 60 1.40 -1.33 -3.20
N PHE A 61 1.53 -1.77 -1.97
CA PHE A 61 2.59 -2.63 -1.48
C PHE A 61 1.93 -3.88 -0.89
N LEU A 62 2.27 -5.07 -1.39
CA LEU A 62 1.86 -6.32 -0.76
C LEU A 62 3.00 -6.80 0.11
N VAL A 63 2.71 -7.05 1.37
CA VAL A 63 3.66 -7.57 2.35
C VAL A 63 3.30 -9.03 2.59
N GLY A 64 4.21 -9.91 2.20
CA GLY A 64 4.21 -11.34 2.48
C GLY A 64 5.35 -11.72 3.40
N ASP A 65 5.43 -13.01 3.73
CA ASP A 65 6.57 -13.58 4.43
C ASP A 65 7.40 -14.39 3.42
N SER A 66 8.73 -14.32 3.50
CA SER A 66 9.59 -15.19 2.67
C SER A 66 9.77 -16.54 3.35
N ASP A 67 9.81 -17.62 2.57
CA ASP A 67 10.00 -18.98 3.09
C ASP A 67 11.40 -19.20 3.70
N GLU A 68 12.41 -18.40 3.34
CA GLU A 68 13.81 -18.73 3.64
C GLU A 68 14.46 -17.93 4.78
N MET A 69 13.94 -16.77 5.15
CA MET A 69 14.43 -16.00 6.30
C MET A 69 13.28 -15.11 6.77
N CYS A 70 13.17 -14.81 8.07
CA CYS A 70 12.14 -13.92 8.65
C CYS A 70 12.14 -12.45 8.12
N VAL A 71 12.68 -12.21 6.93
CA VAL A 71 12.61 -10.99 6.15
C VAL A 71 11.28 -10.98 5.39
N PRO A 72 10.45 -9.92 5.55
CA PRO A 72 9.21 -9.80 4.81
C PRO A 72 9.49 -9.58 3.31
N GLU A 73 8.79 -10.30 2.45
CA GLU A 73 8.82 -10.06 1.01
C GLU A 73 7.84 -8.93 0.65
N ILE A 74 8.27 -8.00 -0.20
CA ILE A 74 7.45 -6.85 -0.58
C ILE A 74 7.29 -6.80 -2.10
N TYR A 75 6.05 -6.89 -2.56
CA TYR A 75 5.67 -6.60 -3.93
C TYR A 75 5.20 -5.15 -4.04
N ILE A 76 5.71 -4.40 -5.02
CA ILE A 76 5.32 -3.00 -5.27
C ILE A 76 4.66 -2.92 -6.64
N GLY A 77 3.50 -2.26 -6.71
CA GLY A 77 2.81 -2.06 -7.98
C GLY A 77 1.90 -0.84 -8.01
N GLN A 78 1.50 -0.42 -9.20
CA GLN A 78 0.42 0.55 -9.41
C GLN A 78 -0.76 -0.04 -10.20
N THR A 79 -1.94 0.58 -10.06
CA THR A 79 -3.18 0.15 -10.74
C THR A 79 -4.20 1.28 -10.82
N ASP A 80 -5.16 1.18 -11.75
CA ASP A 80 -6.31 2.08 -11.87
C ASP A 80 -7.53 1.64 -11.03
N ASP A 81 -7.59 0.37 -10.62
CA ASP A 81 -8.52 -0.16 -9.62
C ASP A 81 -7.76 -1.04 -8.63
N VAL A 82 -7.52 -0.49 -7.44
CA VAL A 82 -6.77 -1.18 -6.38
C VAL A 82 -7.51 -2.39 -5.82
N VAL A 83 -8.83 -2.34 -5.71
CA VAL A 83 -9.59 -3.46 -5.14
C VAL A 83 -9.65 -4.63 -6.13
N ALA A 84 -9.86 -4.35 -7.42
CA ALA A 84 -9.78 -5.39 -8.44
C ALA A 84 -8.39 -6.00 -8.52
N ARG A 85 -7.33 -5.18 -8.39
CA ARG A 85 -5.95 -5.67 -8.39
C ARG A 85 -5.66 -6.60 -7.22
N LEU A 86 -6.07 -6.25 -6.01
CA LEU A 86 -5.90 -7.11 -4.83
C LEU A 86 -6.62 -8.46 -5.01
N LYS A 87 -7.84 -8.44 -5.55
CA LYS A 87 -8.58 -9.67 -5.87
C LYS A 87 -7.87 -10.54 -6.90
N ASN A 88 -7.26 -9.93 -7.92
CA ASN A 88 -6.51 -10.66 -8.92
C ASN A 88 -5.29 -11.36 -8.31
N HIS A 89 -4.54 -10.70 -7.42
CA HIS A 89 -3.43 -11.34 -6.70
C HIS A 89 -3.91 -12.50 -5.82
N ASP A 90 -5.03 -12.34 -5.12
CA ASP A 90 -5.63 -13.44 -4.35
C ASP A 90 -6.07 -14.62 -5.22
N SER A 91 -6.57 -14.35 -6.43
CA SER A 91 -7.10 -15.40 -7.32
C SER A 91 -5.98 -16.15 -8.05
N LEU A 92 -4.87 -15.47 -8.33
CA LEU A 92 -3.73 -16.04 -9.05
C LEU A 92 -2.75 -16.78 -8.14
N ASN A 93 -2.81 -16.58 -6.81
CA ASN A 93 -1.90 -17.17 -5.82
C ASN A 93 -0.41 -17.04 -6.20
N ASN A 94 -0.06 -15.95 -6.88
CA ASN A 94 1.29 -15.72 -7.37
C ASN A 94 2.24 -15.12 -6.32
N PHE A 95 1.69 -14.65 -5.21
CA PHE A 95 2.42 -14.01 -4.12
C PHE A 95 1.64 -14.22 -2.82
N ASP A 96 2.26 -14.82 -1.79
CA ASP A 96 1.59 -15.12 -0.53
C ASP A 96 1.61 -13.92 0.43
N TRP A 97 0.83 -12.89 0.08
CA TRP A 97 0.72 -11.70 0.91
C TRP A 97 -0.21 -11.91 2.10
N ARG A 98 -0.01 -11.12 3.16
CA ARG A 98 -0.90 -11.06 4.33
C ARG A 98 -1.49 -9.67 4.58
N LEU A 99 -0.79 -8.63 4.11
CA LEU A 99 -1.18 -7.24 4.27
C LEU A 99 -0.92 -6.46 2.99
N ALA A 100 -1.88 -5.64 2.56
CA ALA A 100 -1.65 -4.63 1.54
C ALA A 100 -1.60 -3.23 2.19
N ILE A 101 -0.63 -2.42 1.79
CA ILE A 101 -0.56 -0.99 2.08
C ILE A 101 -0.92 -0.26 0.79
N CYS A 102 -2.01 0.47 0.77
CA CYS A 102 -2.51 1.15 -0.43
C CYS A 102 -2.47 2.67 -0.23
N ALA A 103 -1.70 3.36 -1.07
CA ALA A 103 -1.69 4.81 -1.16
C ALA A 103 -2.68 5.25 -2.25
N VAL A 104 -3.85 5.69 -1.82
CA VAL A 104 -4.96 6.11 -2.70
C VAL A 104 -5.01 7.63 -2.73
N PRO A 105 -4.89 8.27 -3.90
CA PRO A 105 -4.95 9.71 -3.99
C PRO A 105 -6.40 10.23 -3.90
N SER A 106 -6.57 11.39 -3.29
CA SER A 106 -7.84 12.10 -3.16
C SER A 106 -8.38 12.64 -4.50
N LYS A 107 -7.49 12.77 -5.49
CA LYS A 107 -7.78 13.15 -6.88
C LYS A 107 -6.98 12.25 -7.82
N ILE A 108 -7.44 12.13 -9.06
CA ILE A 108 -6.72 11.37 -10.08
C ILE A 108 -5.39 12.11 -10.39
N LEU A 109 -4.26 11.45 -10.12
CA LEU A 109 -2.88 11.86 -10.41
C LEU A 109 -2.46 11.51 -11.84
N GLY A 110 -3.14 10.54 -12.47
CA GLY A 110 -2.88 10.10 -13.82
C GLY A 110 -1.73 9.08 -13.93
N LYS A 111 -1.76 8.28 -15.01
CA LYS A 111 -0.90 7.10 -15.18
C LYS A 111 0.59 7.37 -15.11
N ASN A 112 1.07 8.50 -15.66
CA ASN A 112 2.49 8.83 -15.67
C ASN A 112 3.00 9.11 -14.26
N CYS A 113 2.22 9.85 -13.45
CA CYS A 113 2.57 10.14 -12.07
C CYS A 113 2.66 8.85 -11.23
N LEU A 114 1.67 7.96 -11.35
CA LEU A 114 1.69 6.67 -10.65
C LEU A 114 2.86 5.78 -11.05
N LYS A 115 3.21 5.72 -12.34
CA LYS A 115 4.40 4.99 -12.81
C LYS A 115 5.70 5.59 -12.26
N SER A 116 5.81 6.91 -12.20
CA SER A 116 6.97 7.58 -11.59
C SER A 116 7.08 7.26 -10.10
N LEU A 117 5.96 7.24 -9.37
CA LEU A 117 5.93 6.86 -7.95
C LEU A 117 6.30 5.39 -7.73
N GLU A 118 5.78 4.48 -8.56
CA GLU A 118 6.14 3.06 -8.54
C GLU A 118 7.64 2.86 -8.76
N LYS A 119 8.20 3.49 -9.79
CA LYS A 119 9.64 3.43 -10.07
C LYS A 119 10.47 3.95 -8.89
N ALA A 120 10.10 5.10 -8.33
CA ALA A 120 10.79 5.68 -7.17
C ALA A 120 10.70 4.76 -5.93
N ALA A 121 9.55 4.12 -5.72
CA ALA A 121 9.36 3.18 -4.61
C ALA A 121 10.23 1.92 -4.77
N ILE A 122 10.31 1.36 -5.98
CA ILE A 122 11.17 0.21 -6.29
C ILE A 122 12.65 0.58 -6.11
N GLU A 123 13.09 1.73 -6.63
CA GLU A 123 14.46 2.23 -6.46
C GLU A 123 14.82 2.51 -5.00
N ARG A 124 13.85 2.91 -4.17
CA ARG A 124 14.07 3.10 -2.74
C ARG A 124 14.18 1.76 -2.02
N ALA A 125 13.30 0.82 -2.33
CA ALA A 125 13.30 -0.52 -1.73
C ALA A 125 14.60 -1.28 -2.05
N SER A 126 15.11 -1.18 -3.28
CA SER A 126 16.36 -1.85 -3.67
C SER A 126 17.61 -1.29 -2.99
N LYS A 127 17.55 -0.03 -2.51
CA LYS A 127 18.65 0.60 -1.75
C LYS A 127 18.65 0.24 -0.28
N ILE A 128 17.53 -0.25 0.25
CA ILE A 128 17.40 -0.72 1.63
C ILE A 128 17.73 -2.21 1.61
N VAL A 129 19.02 -2.53 1.52
CA VAL A 129 19.53 -3.87 1.80
C VAL A 129 19.88 -3.88 3.29
N PHE A 130 19.18 -4.70 4.07
CA PHE A 130 19.52 -4.96 5.47
C PHE A 130 20.72 -5.92 5.55
#